data_AF-P55376-F1
#
_entry.id   AF-P55376-F1
#
_cell.length_a   1.000
_cell.length_b   1.000
_cell.length_c   1.000
_cell.angle_alpha   90.00
_cell.angle_beta   90.00
_cell.angle_gamma   90.00
#
_symmetry.space_group_name_H-M   'P 1'
#
loop_
_entity.id
_entity.type
_entity.pdbx_description
1 polymer ?
#
loop_
_entity_poly.entity_id
_entity_poly.type
_entity_poly.pdbx_seq_one_letter_code
_entity_poly.pdbx_strand_id
1 'polypeptide(L)'
;MNSTFTSQPLLNRSEPRVFKEFYRLVIGCNPAWQVMAQVSLGEILRSKDADAYSCINAKRVDLLLVDGNCRPRHVVEYQRGAHHQGAAAARDAVKKAALRCAGIGYYEVVAGQTTPSDLRRLVEKLVEKPELPICAPD
;
A
#
# COMPACT_ATOMS: atom_id res chain seq x y z
N MET A 1 -31.22 13.29 -1.87
CA MET A 1 -30.88 11.89 -1.50
C MET A 1 -31.39 11.64 -0.09
N ASN A 2 -32.42 10.82 0.09
CA ASN A 2 -32.83 10.29 1.41
C ASN A 2 -32.08 8.97 1.65
N SER A 3 -30.80 9.05 1.99
CA SER A 3 -29.97 7.88 2.26
C SER A 3 -29.54 7.88 3.73
N THR A 4 -29.74 6.74 4.40
CA THR A 4 -29.16 6.50 5.72
C THR A 4 -27.69 6.12 5.54
N PHE A 5 -26.78 6.82 6.21
CA PHE A 5 -25.36 6.50 6.21
C PHE A 5 -24.96 5.94 7.58
N THR A 6 -24.14 4.89 7.56
CA THR A 6 -23.55 4.31 8.76
C THR A 6 -22.04 4.19 8.58
N SER A 7 -21.30 4.22 9.68
CA SER A 7 -19.86 3.95 9.64
C SER A 7 -19.60 2.46 9.39
N GLN A 8 -18.48 2.17 8.74
CA GLN A 8 -17.99 0.81 8.52
C GLN A 8 -16.50 0.71 8.85
N PRO A 9 -15.98 -0.47 9.24
CA PRO A 9 -14.56 -0.67 9.43
C PRO A 9 -13.77 -0.35 8.15
N LEU A 10 -12.63 0.34 8.30
CA LEU A 10 -11.74 0.62 7.17
C LEU A 10 -11.09 -0.65 6.63
N LEU A 11 -10.73 -1.58 7.53
CA LEU A 11 -10.02 -2.82 7.22
C LEU A 11 -10.89 -4.02 7.58
N ASN A 12 -10.74 -5.11 6.83
CA ASN A 12 -11.49 -6.35 7.09
C ASN A 12 -10.96 -7.11 8.33
N ARG A 13 -11.59 -8.20 8.76
CA ARG A 13 -11.26 -8.86 10.05
C ARG A 13 -9.78 -9.26 10.25
N SER A 14 -9.05 -9.59 9.19
CA SER A 14 -7.66 -10.08 9.27
C SER A 14 -6.60 -8.99 9.04
N GLU A 15 -6.96 -7.94 8.30
CA GLU A 15 -6.04 -6.86 7.91
C GLU A 15 -5.51 -5.99 9.05
N PRO A 16 -6.26 -5.63 10.12
CA PRO A 16 -5.80 -4.75 11.18
C PRO A 16 -4.53 -5.24 11.87
N ARG A 17 -4.40 -6.56 12.05
CA ARG A 17 -3.20 -7.15 12.65
C ARG A 17 -1.99 -6.91 11.77
N VAL A 18 -2.13 -7.10 10.46
CA VAL A 18 -1.02 -6.95 9.53
C VAL A 18 -0.71 -5.48 9.30
N PHE A 19 -1.73 -4.61 9.15
CA PHE A 19 -1.57 -3.16 9.13
C PHE A 19 -0.77 -2.67 10.35
N LYS A 20 -1.16 -3.08 11.56
CA LYS A 20 -0.49 -2.65 12.81
C LYS A 20 0.96 -3.12 12.86
N GLU A 21 1.23 -4.35 12.44
CA GLU A 21 2.60 -4.87 12.38
C GLU A 21 3.45 -4.11 11.36
N PHE A 22 2.91 -3.95 10.15
CA PHE A 22 3.56 -3.26 9.05
C PHE A 22 3.84 -1.79 9.40
N TYR A 23 2.87 -1.09 10.00
CA TYR A 23 3.03 0.28 10.52
C TYR A 23 4.18 0.36 11.53
N ARG A 24 4.20 -0.52 12.55
CA ARG A 24 5.28 -0.53 13.55
C ARG A 24 6.65 -0.77 12.94
N LEU A 25 6.73 -1.70 11.98
CA LEU A 25 7.98 -2.02 11.29
C LEU A 25 8.47 -0.85 10.44
N VAL A 26 7.58 -0.18 9.69
CA VAL A 26 7.95 0.96 8.83
C VAL A 26 8.44 2.13 9.68
N ILE A 27 7.67 2.55 10.69
CA ILE A 27 8.06 3.66 11.57
C ILE A 27 9.34 3.33 12.35
N GLY A 28 9.49 2.08 12.80
CA GLY A 28 10.71 1.63 13.47
C GLY A 28 11.92 1.56 12.54
N CYS A 29 11.72 1.39 11.23
CA CYS A 29 12.78 1.39 10.23
C CYS A 29 13.17 2.83 9.84
N ASN A 30 12.19 3.69 9.56
CA ASN A 30 12.39 5.10 9.27
C ASN A 30 11.16 5.92 9.73
N PRO A 31 11.29 6.76 10.77
CA PRO A 31 10.16 7.53 11.32
C PRO A 31 9.67 8.65 10.39
N ALA A 32 10.40 9.00 9.34
CA ALA A 32 9.93 9.94 8.33
C ALA A 32 8.91 9.32 7.36
N TRP A 33 8.84 7.98 7.28
CA TRP A 33 7.91 7.27 6.41
C TRP A 33 6.53 7.12 7.05
N GLN A 34 5.52 6.87 6.23
CA GLN A 34 4.13 6.69 6.65
C GLN A 34 3.51 5.47 5.97
N VAL A 35 2.53 4.86 6.65
CA VAL A 35 1.71 3.77 6.11
C VAL A 35 0.26 4.21 6.11
N MET A 36 -0.38 4.16 4.94
CA MET A 36 -1.78 4.52 4.75
C MET A 36 -2.57 3.29 4.30
N ALA A 37 -3.84 3.20 4.70
CA ALA A 37 -4.73 2.10 4.34
C ALA A 37 -5.82 2.53 3.35
N GLN A 38 -6.23 1.61 2.47
CA GLN A 38 -7.38 1.76 1.56
C GLN A 38 -7.31 3.00 0.67
N VAL A 39 -6.12 3.33 0.16
CA VAL A 39 -5.88 4.54 -0.63
C VAL A 39 -6.48 4.36 -2.03
N SER A 40 -7.22 5.37 -2.52
CA SER A 40 -7.66 5.40 -3.91
C SER A 40 -6.47 5.60 -4.84
N LEU A 41 -6.38 4.80 -5.89
CA LEU A 41 -5.30 4.96 -6.87
C LEU A 41 -5.37 6.30 -7.61
N GLY A 42 -6.54 6.92 -7.72
CA GLY A 42 -6.68 8.25 -8.33
C GLY A 42 -6.00 9.38 -7.55
N GLU A 43 -5.73 9.17 -6.25
CA GLU A 43 -5.01 10.15 -5.42
C GLU A 43 -3.50 10.12 -5.64
N ILE A 44 -2.97 9.00 -6.16
CA ILE A 44 -1.52 8.80 -6.33
C ILE A 44 -1.10 8.60 -7.79
N LEU A 45 -2.06 8.40 -8.70
CA LEU A 45 -1.83 8.22 -10.14
C LEU A 45 -2.62 9.27 -10.93
N ARG A 46 -2.01 9.78 -12.00
CA ARG A 46 -2.67 10.65 -12.98
C ARG A 46 -2.48 10.08 -14.37
N SER A 47 -3.45 10.32 -15.25
CA SER A 47 -3.37 10.01 -16.67
C SER A 47 -4.00 11.15 -17.48
N LYS A 48 -3.48 11.39 -18.69
CA LYS A 48 -4.12 12.28 -19.67
C LYS A 48 -5.31 11.60 -20.38
N ASP A 49 -5.34 10.28 -20.35
CA ASP A 49 -6.46 9.47 -20.83
C ASP A 49 -7.55 9.41 -19.75
N ALA A 50 -8.71 10.01 -20.06
CA ALA A 50 -9.84 10.13 -19.14
C ALA A 50 -10.47 8.78 -18.78
N ASP A 51 -10.53 7.84 -19.72
CA ASP A 51 -11.09 6.51 -19.51
C ASP A 51 -10.16 5.67 -18.63
N ALA A 52 -8.86 5.72 -18.91
CA ALA A 52 -7.84 5.10 -18.07
C ALA A 52 -7.84 5.70 -16.65
N TYR A 53 -7.94 7.03 -16.51
CA TYR A 53 -8.00 7.69 -15.22
C TYR A 53 -9.26 7.30 -14.44
N SER A 54 -10.44 7.31 -15.08
CA SER A 54 -11.71 6.89 -14.46
C SER A 54 -11.62 5.43 -13.96
N CYS A 55 -11.10 4.55 -14.80
CA CYS A 55 -10.88 3.14 -14.47
C CYS A 55 -9.96 2.97 -13.26
N ILE A 56 -8.87 3.73 -13.17
CA ILE A 56 -7.91 3.69 -12.05
C ILE A 56 -8.47 4.34 -10.78
N ASN A 57 -9.17 5.48 -10.89
CA ASN A 57 -9.75 6.20 -9.76
C ASN A 57 -10.79 5.37 -8.99
N ALA A 58 -11.49 4.44 -9.67
CA ALA A 58 -12.41 3.50 -9.04
C ALA A 58 -11.71 2.35 -8.27
N LYS A 59 -10.38 2.29 -8.28
CA LYS A 59 -9.59 1.22 -7.64
C LYS A 59 -8.88 1.73 -6.39
N ARG A 60 -8.72 0.83 -5.42
CA ARG A 60 -8.02 1.07 -4.17
C ARG A 60 -6.90 0.05 -4.00
N VAL A 61 -5.92 0.43 -3.19
CA VAL A 61 -4.86 -0.43 -2.69
C VAL A 61 -5.01 -0.61 -1.19
N ASP A 62 -4.66 -1.79 -0.69
CA ASP A 62 -4.84 -2.07 0.73
C ASP A 62 -3.90 -1.26 1.61
N LEU A 63 -2.62 -1.20 1.26
CA LEU A 63 -1.62 -0.35 1.91
C LEU A 63 -0.79 0.46 0.91
N LEU A 64 -0.44 1.67 1.33
CA LEU A 64 0.52 2.54 0.66
C LEU A 64 1.63 2.95 1.64
N LEU A 65 2.89 2.81 1.21
CA LEU A 65 4.06 3.35 1.87
C LEU A 65 4.42 4.69 1.22
N VAL A 66 4.55 5.69 2.06
CA VAL A 66 4.86 7.06 1.68
C VAL A 66 6.15 7.48 2.37
N ASP A 67 7.08 8.09 1.65
CA ASP A 67 8.36 8.54 2.23
C ASP A 67 8.23 9.90 2.96
N GLY A 68 9.36 10.39 3.51
CA GLY A 68 9.43 11.68 4.22
C GLY A 68 9.10 12.90 3.37
N ASN A 69 9.06 12.78 2.04
CA ASN A 69 8.66 13.84 1.13
C ASN A 69 7.19 13.70 0.67
N CYS A 70 6.41 12.89 1.37
CA CYS A 70 5.02 12.57 1.05
C CYS A 70 4.83 11.94 -0.34
N ARG A 71 5.85 11.23 -0.86
CA ARG A 71 5.76 10.56 -2.17
C ARG A 71 5.33 9.09 -2.03
N PRO A 72 4.41 8.59 -2.87
CA PRO A 72 4.05 7.18 -2.89
C PRO A 72 5.23 6.36 -3.41
N ARG A 73 5.70 5.37 -2.62
CA ARG A 73 6.86 4.54 -3.00
C ARG A 73 6.48 3.10 -3.31
N HIS A 74 5.67 2.51 -2.44
CA HIS A 74 5.30 1.09 -2.55
C HIS A 74 3.84 0.87 -2.15
N VAL A 75 3.21 -0.06 -2.84
CA VAL A 75 1.87 -0.59 -2.53
C VAL A 75 2.04 -2.02 -2.01
N VAL A 76 1.27 -2.35 -0.97
CA VAL A 76 1.17 -3.73 -0.45
C VAL A 76 -0.30 -4.14 -0.44
N GLU A 77 -0.61 -5.24 -1.14
CA GLU A 77 -1.97 -5.78 -1.28
C GLU A 77 -2.10 -7.09 -0.48
N TYR A 78 -3.19 -7.22 0.27
CA TYR A 78 -3.47 -8.41 1.06
C TYR A 78 -4.25 -9.43 0.25
N GLN A 79 -3.64 -10.59 0.01
CA GLN A 79 -4.33 -11.72 -0.58
C GLN A 79 -4.87 -12.63 0.51
N ARG A 80 -6.18 -12.88 0.49
CA ARG A 80 -6.76 -14.07 1.12
C ARG A 80 -6.40 -15.27 0.26
N GLY A 81 -5.93 -16.36 0.86
CA GLY A 81 -5.56 -17.60 0.16
C GLY A 81 -6.51 -17.93 -0.99
N ALA A 82 -5.93 -18.20 -2.16
CA ALA A 82 -6.56 -18.15 -3.48
C ALA A 82 -7.94 -18.83 -3.59
N HIS A 83 -8.99 -18.05 -3.89
CA HIS A 83 -10.24 -18.59 -4.47
C HIS A 83 -10.94 -17.71 -5.52
N HIS A 84 -10.34 -16.61 -6.00
CA HIS A 84 -10.99 -15.75 -7.01
C HIS A 84 -10.14 -15.67 -8.29
N GLN A 85 -10.27 -16.68 -9.16
CA GLN A 85 -9.39 -16.86 -10.33
C GLN A 85 -9.81 -16.14 -11.62
N GLY A 86 -10.94 -15.41 -11.66
CA GLY A 86 -11.41 -14.76 -12.89
C GLY A 86 -11.14 -13.25 -12.95
N ALA A 87 -12.15 -12.47 -12.55
CA ALA A 87 -12.13 -11.01 -12.66
C ALA A 87 -11.07 -10.33 -11.77
N ALA A 88 -10.67 -10.97 -10.66
CA ALA A 88 -9.64 -10.44 -9.78
C ALA A 88 -8.29 -10.33 -10.50
N ALA A 89 -7.91 -11.34 -11.29
CA ALA A 89 -6.64 -11.35 -12.01
C ALA A 89 -6.55 -10.22 -13.05
N ALA A 90 -7.61 -10.01 -13.84
CA ALA A 90 -7.65 -8.92 -14.82
C ALA A 90 -7.63 -7.54 -14.13
N ARG A 91 -8.36 -7.37 -13.03
CA ARG A 91 -8.36 -6.13 -12.24
C ARG A 91 -6.98 -5.83 -11.64
N ASP A 92 -6.31 -6.85 -11.11
CA ASP A 92 -4.99 -6.73 -10.52
C ASP A 92 -3.93 -6.44 -11.58
N ALA A 93 -4.04 -7.00 -12.79
CA ALA A 93 -3.14 -6.69 -13.90
C ALA A 93 -3.16 -5.19 -14.26
N VAL A 94 -4.34 -4.57 -14.30
CA VAL A 94 -4.48 -3.13 -14.56
C VAL A 94 -3.82 -2.30 -13.45
N LYS A 95 -4.02 -2.66 -12.16
CA LYS A 95 -3.35 -1.96 -11.04
C LYS A 95 -1.84 -2.07 -11.14
N LYS A 96 -1.32 -3.29 -11.32
CA LYS A 96 0.12 -3.57 -11.43
C LYS A 96 0.75 -2.79 -12.58
N ALA A 97 0.10 -2.75 -13.74
CA ALA A 97 0.60 -2.02 -14.89
C ALA A 97 0.67 -0.51 -14.63
N ALA A 98 -0.40 0.08 -14.08
CA ALA A 98 -0.45 1.52 -13.80
C ALA A 98 0.59 1.95 -12.74
N LEU A 99 0.74 1.17 -11.66
CA LEU A 99 1.72 1.41 -10.62
C LEU A 99 3.16 1.29 -11.15
N ARG A 100 3.44 0.27 -11.97
CA ARG A 100 4.73 0.10 -12.63
C ARG A 100 5.06 1.29 -13.53
N CYS A 101 4.12 1.75 -14.33
CA CYS A 101 4.30 2.93 -15.19
C CYS A 101 4.57 4.21 -14.38
N ALA A 102 4.07 4.30 -13.15
CA ALA A 102 4.32 5.41 -12.24
C ALA A 102 5.58 5.24 -11.36
N GLY A 103 6.33 4.14 -11.51
CA GLY A 103 7.51 3.86 -10.69
C GLY A 103 7.22 3.47 -9.24
N ILE A 104 5.98 3.06 -8.93
CA ILE A 104 5.56 2.64 -7.60
C ILE A 104 5.69 1.11 -7.51
N GLY A 105 6.45 0.62 -6.53
CA GLY A 105 6.62 -0.82 -6.32
C GLY A 105 5.34 -1.49 -5.86
N TYR A 106 5.11 -2.74 -6.25
CA TYR A 106 3.90 -3.50 -5.91
C TYR A 106 4.27 -4.82 -5.26
N TYR A 107 3.69 -5.10 -4.10
CA TYR A 107 3.97 -6.29 -3.31
C TYR A 107 2.67 -6.94 -2.84
N GLU A 108 2.69 -8.27 -2.72
CA GLU A 108 1.55 -9.05 -2.25
C GLU A 108 1.93 -9.73 -0.94
N VAL A 109 1.05 -9.63 0.05
CA VAL A 109 1.18 -10.32 1.34
C VAL A 109 0.04 -11.34 1.42
N VAL A 110 0.41 -12.62 1.43
CA VAL A 110 -0.57 -13.71 1.54
C VAL A 110 -0.86 -13.96 3.01
N ALA A 111 -2.12 -13.78 3.39
CA ALA A 111 -2.59 -14.03 4.76
C ALA A 111 -2.41 -15.51 5.15
N GLY A 112 -1.87 -15.74 6.35
CA GLY A 112 -1.60 -17.09 6.87
C GLY A 112 -0.29 -17.72 6.41
N GLN A 113 0.32 -17.22 5.33
CA GLN A 113 1.65 -17.67 4.88
C GLN A 113 2.76 -16.71 5.28
N THR A 114 2.46 -15.42 5.37
CA THR A 114 3.45 -14.40 5.70
C THR A 114 3.62 -14.30 7.22
N THR A 115 4.82 -14.60 7.72
CA THR A 115 5.15 -14.46 9.13
C THR A 115 5.53 -13.01 9.48
N PRO A 116 5.53 -12.61 10.77
CA PRO A 116 6.06 -11.31 11.18
C PRO A 116 7.52 -11.07 10.73
N SER A 117 8.33 -12.13 10.68
CA SER A 117 9.71 -12.06 10.18
C SER A 117 9.77 -11.79 8.67
N ASP A 118 8.85 -12.35 7.90
CA ASP A 118 8.76 -12.07 6.46
C ASP A 118 8.34 -10.63 6.20
N LEU A 119 7.38 -10.12 6.99
CA LEU A 119 6.98 -8.70 6.94
C LEU A 119 8.16 -7.78 7.28
N ARG A 120 8.95 -8.12 8.31
CA ARG A 120 10.14 -7.35 8.67
C ARG A 120 11.15 -7.30 7.51
N ARG A 121 11.48 -8.46 6.93
CA ARG A 121 12.39 -8.54 5.77
C ARG A 121 11.87 -7.76 4.58
N LEU A 122 10.55 -7.79 4.35
CA LEU A 122 9.92 -6.97 3.33
C LEU A 122 10.14 -5.50 3.62
N VAL A 123 9.79 -5.02 4.82
CA VAL A 123 9.98 -3.61 5.21
C VAL A 123 11.43 -3.16 5.09
N GLU A 124 12.39 -3.94 5.59
CA GLU A 124 13.82 -3.64 5.50
C GLU A 124 14.34 -3.54 4.05
N LYS A 125 13.67 -4.23 3.10
CA LYS A 125 13.97 -4.13 1.67
C LYS A 125 13.33 -2.88 1.03
N LEU A 126 12.16 -2.46 1.52
CA LEU A 126 11.36 -1.40 0.91
C LEU A 126 11.63 0.00 1.45
N VAL A 127 11.96 0.10 2.74
CA VAL A 127 12.10 1.35 3.45
C VAL A 127 13.57 1.75 3.48
N GLU A 128 13.88 2.91 2.89
CA GLU A 128 15.21 3.51 2.97
C GLU A 128 15.50 3.87 4.43
N LYS A 129 16.69 3.52 4.93
CA LYS A 129 17.11 3.91 6.28
C LYS A 129 17.21 5.43 6.40
N PRO A 130 16.98 6.01 7.58
CA PRO A 130 17.22 7.43 7.81
C PRO A 130 18.65 7.79 7.42
N GLU A 131 18.82 8.95 6.77
CA GLU A 131 20.14 9.54 6.65
C GLU A 131 20.67 9.81 8.07
N LEU A 132 21.87 9.32 8.37
CA LEU A 132 22.54 9.67 9.61
C LEU A 132 22.75 11.20 9.60
N PRO A 133 22.46 11.91 10.70
CA PRO A 133 22.83 13.32 10.78
C PRO A 133 24.31 13.44 10.48
N ILE A 134 24.65 14.26 9.48
CA ILE A 134 26.03 14.70 9.26
C ILE A 134 26.51 15.23 10.61
N CYS A 135 27.56 14.62 11.14
CA CYS A 135 28.14 14.85 12.47
C CYS A 135 27.83 16.27 12.99
N ALA A 136 27.04 16.38 14.06
CA ALA A 136 26.88 17.66 14.74
C ALA A 136 28.28 18.11 15.18
N PRO A 137 28.67 19.38 14.97
CA PRO A 137 29.99 19.84 15.38
C PRO A 137 30.14 19.70 16.90
N ASP A 138 31.32 19.25 17.31
CA ASP A 138 31.75 19.07 18.71
C ASP A 138 31.59 20.35 19.56
#